data_AF-A0A258B4U5-F1
#
_entry.id   AF-A0A258B4U5-F1
#
_cell.length_a   1.000
_cell.length_b   1.000
_cell.length_c   1.000
_cell.angle_alpha   90.00
_cell.angle_beta   90.00
_cell.angle_gamma   90.00
#
_symmetry.space_group_name_H-M   'P 1'
#
loop_
_entity.id
_entity.type
_entity.pdbx_description
1 polymer ?
#
loop_
_entity_poly.entity_id
_entity_poly.type
_entity_poly.pdbx_seq_one_letter_code
_entity_poly.pdbx_strand_id
1 'polypeptide(L)'
;MNRYVHAFKSWIKPLIWITAVMMPVFEDFVFVKALLLFSPLLLMPLWSGMARLQQKLEYVTAILMAASFLVTPGTGSALCVLPWLMARLFVANDVTMEWCRTGMPSAATACEQMAVIFPAIGAAWLVAYRANWTPLGFDPLIVLLTAAHFLHAGFTLPLMAGLNAKANPGCWTRFSCVAILLGRWWPWASPARTLAC
;
A
#
# COMPACT_ATOMS: atom_id res chain seq x y z
N MET A 1 -28.23 14.95 -8.52
CA MET A 1 -27.42 13.72 -8.29
C MET A 1 -26.45 13.92 -7.10
N ASN A 2 -26.95 14.30 -5.91
CA ASN A 2 -26.09 14.81 -4.82
C ASN A 2 -26.50 14.35 -3.39
N ARG A 3 -27.46 13.43 -3.24
CA ARG A 3 -27.95 12.98 -1.92
C ARG A 3 -27.34 11.66 -1.40
N TYR A 4 -26.70 10.87 -2.25
CA TYR A 4 -26.10 9.58 -1.85
C TYR A 4 -24.66 9.69 -1.30
N VAL A 5 -23.96 10.79 -1.59
CA VAL A 5 -22.58 11.03 -1.10
C VAL A 5 -22.56 11.37 0.40
N HIS A 6 -23.64 11.94 0.93
CA HIS A 6 -23.72 12.32 2.34
C HIS A 6 -24.07 11.16 3.28
N ALA A 7 -24.87 10.18 2.83
CA ALA A 7 -25.27 9.04 3.66
C ALA A 7 -24.14 8.01 3.83
N PHE A 8 -23.36 7.73 2.78
CA PHE A 8 -22.22 6.80 2.83
C PHE A 8 -21.04 7.35 3.66
N LYS A 9 -20.91 8.69 3.74
CA LYS A 9 -19.89 9.39 4.53
C LYS A 9 -20.13 9.35 6.05
N SER A 10 -21.33 8.95 6.49
CA SER A 10 -21.74 8.96 7.91
C SER A 10 -21.36 7.68 8.67
N TRP A 11 -21.41 6.52 8.02
CA TRP A 11 -21.19 5.21 8.68
C TRP A 11 -19.74 4.74 8.73
N ILE A 12 -18.85 5.29 7.89
CA ILE A 12 -17.44 4.89 7.81
C ILE A 12 -16.62 5.38 9.00
N LYS A 13 -16.97 6.55 9.55
CA LYS A 13 -16.22 7.17 10.66
C LYS A 13 -16.27 6.34 11.96
N PRO A 14 -17.43 5.88 12.46
CA PRO A 14 -17.46 5.11 13.71
C PRO A 14 -16.82 3.73 13.57
N LEU A 15 -16.89 3.08 12.40
CA LEU A 15 -16.30 1.75 12.21
C LEU A 15 -14.76 1.80 12.22
N ILE A 16 -14.16 2.82 11.57
CA ILE A 16 -12.71 3.08 11.61
C ILE A 16 -12.27 3.39 13.05
N TRP A 17 -13.04 4.20 13.77
CA TRP A 17 -12.78 4.49 15.18
C TRP A 17 -12.88 3.23 16.05
N ILE A 18 -13.87 2.35 15.84
CA ILE A 18 -13.99 1.11 16.61
C ILE A 18 -12.83 0.15 16.32
N THR A 19 -12.39 -0.01 15.06
CA THR A 19 -11.18 -0.80 14.76
C THR A 19 -9.88 -0.18 15.27
N ALA A 20 -9.77 1.16 15.28
CA ALA A 20 -8.59 1.86 15.79
C ALA A 20 -8.54 1.90 17.33
N VAL A 21 -9.71 1.96 17.99
CA VAL A 21 -9.86 2.03 19.46
C VAL A 21 -9.89 0.64 20.09
N MET A 22 -10.27 -0.40 19.36
CA MET A 22 -10.18 -1.82 19.81
C MET A 22 -8.78 -2.43 19.58
N MET A 23 -7.81 -1.62 19.14
CA MET A 23 -6.38 -1.93 19.12
C MET A 23 -5.58 -1.49 20.38
N PRO A 24 -6.07 -1.50 21.65
CA PRO A 24 -5.17 -1.27 22.75
C PRO A 24 -4.58 -2.60 23.24
N VAL A 25 -3.38 -2.47 23.79
CA VAL A 25 -2.66 -3.35 24.71
C VAL A 25 -1.71 -4.40 24.07
N PHE A 26 -0.41 -4.09 24.18
CA PHE A 26 0.81 -4.91 23.99
C PHE A 26 1.51 -4.90 22.62
N GLU A 27 2.83 -4.67 22.65
CA GLU A 27 3.89 -4.75 21.61
C GLU A 27 4.41 -3.42 21.02
N ASP A 28 5.74 -3.29 20.88
CA ASP A 28 6.52 -2.11 20.44
C ASP A 28 6.20 -1.61 19.00
N PHE A 29 5.33 -2.31 18.27
CA PHE A 29 5.10 -2.11 16.83
C PHE A 29 3.70 -1.57 16.48
N VAL A 30 2.93 -1.06 17.46
CA VAL A 30 1.57 -0.50 17.23
C VAL A 30 1.58 0.58 16.15
N PHE A 31 2.56 1.48 16.17
CA PHE A 31 2.65 2.58 15.20
C PHE A 31 2.84 2.08 13.76
N VAL A 32 3.68 1.07 13.54
CA VAL A 32 3.94 0.49 12.21
C VAL A 32 2.68 -0.17 11.67
N LYS A 33 1.96 -0.94 12.51
CA LYS A 33 0.69 -1.56 12.12
C LYS A 33 -0.38 -0.50 11.82
N ALA A 34 -0.47 0.56 12.63
CA ALA A 34 -1.40 1.65 12.40
C ALA A 34 -1.14 2.35 11.06
N LEU A 35 0.12 2.69 10.75
CA LEU A 35 0.50 3.23 9.44
C LEU A 35 0.20 2.28 8.28
N LEU A 36 0.51 0.99 8.47
CA LEU A 36 0.26 -0.06 7.48
C LEU A 36 -1.22 -0.18 7.14
N LEU A 37 -2.11 -0.11 8.13
CA LEU A 37 -3.55 -0.23 7.94
C LEU A 37 -4.21 1.07 7.49
N PHE A 38 -3.65 2.22 7.90
CA PHE A 38 -4.15 3.54 7.53
C PHE A 38 -4.20 3.73 6.01
N SER A 39 -3.15 3.32 5.29
CA SER A 39 -3.11 3.49 3.85
C SER A 39 -4.20 2.70 3.09
N PRO A 40 -4.31 1.37 3.21
CA PRO A 40 -5.30 0.58 2.48
C PRO A 40 -6.75 0.80 2.96
N LEU A 41 -6.96 1.16 4.23
CA LEU A 41 -8.32 1.39 4.75
C LEU A 41 -8.82 2.83 4.54
N LEU A 42 -7.91 3.81 4.48
CA LEU A 42 -8.30 5.22 4.35
C LEU A 42 -7.76 5.88 3.07
N LEU A 43 -6.46 5.81 2.80
CA LEU A 43 -5.87 6.57 1.70
C LEU A 43 -6.20 5.99 0.32
N MET A 44 -6.07 4.68 0.13
CA MET A 44 -6.34 4.03 -1.15
C MET A 44 -7.81 4.14 -1.56
N PRO A 45 -8.81 3.92 -0.67
CA PRO A 45 -10.22 4.09 -1.03
C PRO A 45 -10.61 5.54 -1.34
N LEU A 46 -9.85 6.54 -0.87
CA LEU A 46 -10.11 7.94 -1.21
C LEU A 46 -9.66 8.31 -2.62
N TRP A 47 -8.82 7.49 -3.26
CA TRP A 47 -8.41 7.72 -4.64
C TRP A 47 -9.48 7.25 -5.63
N SER A 48 -9.92 8.16 -6.49
CA SER A 48 -10.89 7.94 -7.57
C SER A 48 -10.35 7.27 -8.84
N GLY A 49 -9.12 6.74 -8.84
CA GLY A 49 -8.46 6.21 -10.04
C GLY A 49 -8.99 4.86 -10.52
N MET A 50 -9.93 4.24 -9.80
CA MET A 50 -10.37 2.87 -10.00
C MET A 50 -11.86 2.78 -10.32
N ALA A 51 -12.25 1.74 -11.06
CA ALA A 51 -13.66 1.41 -11.27
C ALA A 51 -14.35 1.13 -9.91
N ARG A 52 -15.61 1.56 -9.75
CA ARG A 52 -16.35 1.42 -8.48
C ARG A 52 -16.41 -0.01 -7.95
N LEU A 53 -16.50 -1.00 -8.83
CA LEU A 53 -16.52 -2.41 -8.45
C LEU A 53 -15.15 -2.83 -7.87
N GLN A 54 -14.06 -2.46 -8.54
CA GLN A 54 -12.70 -2.76 -8.09
C GLN A 54 -12.40 -2.10 -6.74
N GLN A 55 -12.80 -0.83 -6.57
CA GLN A 55 -12.66 -0.11 -5.31
C GLN A 55 -13.41 -0.80 -4.15
N LYS A 56 -14.62 -1.32 -4.41
CA LYS A 56 -15.38 -2.10 -3.41
C LYS A 56 -14.69 -3.42 -3.07
N LEU A 57 -14.23 -4.16 -4.08
CA LEU A 57 -13.52 -5.42 -3.89
C LEU A 57 -12.23 -5.20 -3.10
N GLU A 58 -11.46 -4.17 -3.44
CA GLU A 58 -10.26 -3.80 -2.72
C GLU A 58 -10.56 -3.44 -1.27
N TYR A 59 -11.60 -2.65 -1.01
CA TYR A 59 -11.96 -2.27 0.36
C TYR A 59 -12.41 -3.47 1.21
N VAL A 60 -13.25 -4.35 0.65
CA VAL A 60 -13.70 -5.58 1.34
C VAL A 60 -12.52 -6.49 1.65
N THR A 61 -11.62 -6.70 0.70
CA THR A 61 -10.43 -7.53 0.90
C THR A 61 -9.42 -6.86 1.83
N ALA A 62 -9.34 -5.52 1.85
CA ALA A 62 -8.53 -4.77 2.81
C ALA A 62 -9.04 -4.92 4.25
N ILE A 63 -10.35 -4.94 4.47
CA ILE A 63 -10.93 -5.24 5.79
C ILE A 63 -10.56 -6.66 6.24
N LEU A 64 -10.65 -7.64 5.33
CA LEU A 64 -10.25 -9.02 5.63
C LEU A 64 -8.75 -9.12 5.97
N MET A 65 -7.90 -8.39 5.23
CA MET A 65 -6.48 -8.27 5.53
C MET A 65 -6.24 -7.60 6.89
N ALA A 66 -6.98 -6.57 7.26
CA ALA A 66 -6.89 -5.94 8.58
C ALA A 66 -7.30 -6.92 9.70
N ALA A 67 -8.37 -7.71 9.48
CA ALA A 67 -8.81 -8.75 10.40
C ALA A 67 -7.76 -9.85 10.60
N SER A 68 -6.84 -10.07 9.65
CA SER A 68 -5.73 -11.03 9.80
C SER A 68 -4.84 -10.71 11.01
N PHE A 69 -4.75 -9.45 11.42
CA PHE A 69 -3.98 -9.02 12.60
C PHE A 69 -4.63 -9.39 13.94
N LEU A 70 -5.90 -9.81 13.94
CA LEU A 70 -6.58 -10.33 15.13
C LEU A 70 -6.19 -11.80 15.42
N VAL A 71 -5.60 -12.47 14.44
CA VAL A 71 -5.11 -13.85 14.54
C VAL A 71 -3.59 -13.83 14.70
N THR A 72 -3.02 -14.85 15.36
CA THR A 72 -1.57 -15.02 15.39
C THR A 72 -1.00 -15.23 13.98
N PRO A 73 0.22 -14.75 13.69
CA PRO A 73 0.90 -15.04 12.42
C PRO A 73 1.02 -16.54 12.17
N GLY A 74 0.81 -16.94 10.91
CA GLY A 74 0.75 -18.33 10.45
C GLY A 74 -0.07 -18.46 9.17
N THR A 75 -0.16 -19.67 8.62
CA THR A 75 -0.79 -19.96 7.33
C THR A 75 -2.22 -19.42 7.24
N GLY A 76 -3.04 -19.61 8.28
CA GLY A 76 -4.42 -19.12 8.31
C GLY A 76 -4.51 -17.59 8.15
N SER A 77 -3.64 -16.84 8.83
CA SER A 77 -3.63 -15.39 8.71
C SER A 77 -3.08 -14.90 7.37
N ALA A 78 -2.14 -15.63 6.76
CA ALA A 78 -1.66 -15.33 5.41
C ALA A 78 -2.76 -15.53 4.37
N LEU A 79 -3.58 -16.58 4.51
CA LEU A 79 -4.74 -16.82 3.64
C LEU A 79 -5.77 -15.66 3.70
N CYS A 80 -5.92 -14.98 4.85
CA CYS A 80 -6.77 -13.80 4.97
C CYS A 80 -6.23 -12.58 4.19
N VAL A 81 -4.92 -12.48 3.99
CA VAL A 81 -4.29 -11.38 3.24
C VAL A 81 -4.27 -11.65 1.74
N LEU A 82 -4.22 -12.92 1.31
CA LEU A 82 -4.14 -13.31 -0.10
C LEU A 82 -5.21 -12.67 -1.00
N PRO A 83 -6.51 -12.61 -0.64
CA PRO A 83 -7.52 -11.96 -1.48
C PRO A 83 -7.19 -10.51 -1.80
N TRP A 84 -6.59 -9.79 -0.85
CA TRP A 84 -6.18 -8.41 -1.07
C TRP A 84 -4.94 -8.30 -1.94
N LEU A 85 -3.95 -9.19 -1.76
CA LEU A 85 -2.81 -9.29 -2.68
C LEU A 85 -3.29 -9.55 -4.12
N MET A 86 -4.21 -10.49 -4.32
CA MET A 86 -4.77 -10.77 -5.64
C MET A 86 -5.45 -9.54 -6.24
N ALA A 87 -6.28 -8.84 -5.45
CA ALA A 87 -6.91 -7.60 -5.89
C ALA A 87 -5.86 -6.55 -6.34
N ARG A 88 -4.77 -6.38 -5.59
CA ARG A 88 -3.68 -5.45 -5.96
C ARG A 88 -2.91 -5.89 -7.20
N LEU A 89 -2.66 -7.20 -7.35
CA LEU A 89 -1.99 -7.75 -8.54
C LEU A 89 -2.82 -7.54 -9.80
N PHE A 90 -4.15 -7.68 -9.74
CA PHE A 90 -5.01 -7.39 -10.88
C PHE A 90 -4.85 -5.94 -11.37
N VAL A 91 -4.91 -4.96 -10.45
CA VAL A 91 -4.76 -3.54 -10.86
C VAL A 91 -3.34 -3.25 -11.35
N ALA A 92 -2.32 -3.82 -10.71
CA ALA A 92 -0.92 -3.66 -11.15
C ALA A 92 -0.70 -4.28 -12.54
N ASN A 93 -1.33 -5.42 -12.83
CA ASN A 93 -1.28 -6.06 -14.13
C ASN A 93 -1.92 -5.21 -15.22
N ASP A 94 -3.09 -4.61 -14.96
CA ASP A 94 -3.76 -3.72 -15.93
C ASP A 94 -2.86 -2.55 -16.33
N VAL A 95 -2.20 -1.92 -15.35
CA VAL A 95 -1.24 -0.83 -15.59
C VAL A 95 -0.02 -1.31 -16.37
N THR A 96 0.54 -2.46 -16.02
CA THR A 96 1.73 -3.01 -16.67
C THR A 96 1.43 -3.42 -18.12
N MET A 97 0.27 -4.04 -18.34
CA MET A 97 -0.20 -4.43 -19.68
C MET A 97 -0.42 -3.20 -20.57
N GLU A 98 -0.93 -2.10 -20.00
CA GLU A 98 -1.05 -0.84 -20.72
C GLU A 98 0.33 -0.32 -21.18
N TRP A 99 1.35 -0.35 -20.31
CA TRP A 99 2.72 0.04 -20.69
C TRP A 99 3.29 -0.84 -21.80
N CYS A 100 3.03 -2.14 -21.76
CA CYS A 100 3.44 -3.05 -22.82
C CYS A 100 2.76 -2.75 -24.16
N ARG A 101 1.54 -2.19 -24.15
CA ARG A 101 0.76 -1.88 -25.36
C ARG A 101 1.04 -0.49 -25.92
N THR A 102 1.18 0.52 -25.07
CA THR A 102 1.25 1.93 -25.49
C THR A 102 2.61 2.59 -25.24
N GLY A 103 3.54 1.87 -24.61
CA GLY A 103 4.88 2.37 -24.29
C GLY A 103 4.94 3.12 -22.97
N MET A 104 6.09 3.72 -22.68
CA MET A 104 6.32 4.37 -21.39
C MET A 104 5.60 5.73 -21.33
N PRO A 105 4.78 5.97 -20.29
CA PRO A 105 4.00 7.20 -20.21
C PRO A 105 4.84 8.38 -19.72
N SER A 106 4.23 9.57 -19.67
CA SER A 106 4.87 10.75 -19.08
C SER A 106 5.22 10.50 -17.60
N ALA A 107 6.23 11.21 -17.09
CA ALA A 107 6.68 11.04 -15.69
C ALA A 107 5.54 11.22 -14.66
N ALA A 108 4.61 12.15 -14.91
CA ALA A 108 3.46 12.37 -14.04
C ALA A 108 2.49 11.18 -14.03
N THR A 109 2.17 10.64 -15.22
CA THR A 109 1.31 9.46 -15.34
C THR A 109 1.99 8.21 -14.80
N ALA A 110 3.31 8.05 -15.03
CA ALA A 110 4.09 6.98 -14.45
C ALA A 110 4.10 7.03 -12.92
N CYS A 111 4.19 8.21 -12.31
CA CYS A 111 4.07 8.39 -10.86
C CYS A 111 2.73 7.90 -10.31
N GLU A 112 1.61 8.28 -10.94
CA GLU A 112 0.30 7.75 -10.53
C GLU A 112 0.23 6.23 -10.72
N GLN A 113 0.67 5.71 -11.85
CA GLN A 113 0.67 4.27 -12.11
C GLN A 113 1.54 3.49 -11.11
N MET A 114 2.70 4.03 -10.72
CA MET A 114 3.54 3.44 -9.68
C MET A 114 2.90 3.48 -8.30
N ALA A 115 2.10 4.50 -7.96
CA ALA A 115 1.30 4.50 -6.73
C ALA A 115 0.29 3.34 -6.70
N VAL A 116 -0.08 2.79 -7.85
CA VAL A 116 -0.91 1.57 -7.92
C VAL A 116 -0.07 0.29 -7.87
N ILE A 117 1.12 0.28 -8.47
CA ILE A 117 1.99 -0.90 -8.50
C ILE A 117 2.63 -1.18 -7.14
N PHE A 118 3.17 -0.15 -6.47
CA PHE A 118 3.92 -0.32 -5.22
C PHE A 118 3.12 -1.02 -4.11
N PRO A 119 1.82 -0.73 -3.90
CA PRO A 119 1.04 -1.47 -2.92
C PRO A 119 0.92 -2.97 -3.17
N ALA A 120 1.03 -3.45 -4.42
CA ALA A 120 1.06 -4.88 -4.69
C ALA A 120 2.33 -5.53 -4.12
N ILE A 121 3.47 -4.84 -4.21
CA ILE A 121 4.72 -5.25 -3.56
C ILE A 121 4.52 -5.26 -2.04
N GLY A 122 3.97 -4.18 -1.48
CA GLY A 122 3.66 -4.10 -0.05
C GLY A 122 2.75 -5.23 0.44
N ALA A 123 1.74 -5.60 -0.35
CA ALA A 123 0.85 -6.72 -0.06
C ALA A 123 1.58 -8.08 -0.08
N ALA A 124 2.54 -8.28 -1.01
CA ALA A 124 3.34 -9.51 -1.05
C ALA A 124 4.23 -9.65 0.19
N TRP A 125 4.87 -8.57 0.62
CA TRP A 125 5.63 -8.53 1.87
C TRP A 125 4.75 -8.74 3.11
N LEU A 126 3.52 -8.21 3.09
CA LEU A 126 2.57 -8.45 4.16
C LEU A 126 2.14 -9.92 4.24
N VAL A 127 1.92 -10.59 3.10
CA VAL A 127 1.67 -12.04 3.06
C VAL A 127 2.84 -12.80 3.66
N ALA A 128 4.09 -12.46 3.29
CA ALA A 128 5.28 -13.08 3.86
C ALA A 128 5.34 -12.91 5.39
N TYR A 129 5.14 -11.68 5.88
CA TYR A 129 5.08 -11.38 7.31
C TYR A 129 3.98 -12.19 8.01
N ARG A 130 2.77 -12.23 7.45
CA ARG A 130 1.66 -13.01 8.02
C ARG A 130 1.86 -14.51 7.95
N ALA A 131 2.67 -15.01 7.03
CA ALA A 131 3.03 -16.42 6.91
C ALA A 131 4.17 -16.85 7.87
N ASN A 132 4.71 -15.95 8.70
CA ASN A 132 5.98 -16.15 9.42
C ASN A 132 7.14 -16.50 8.49
N TRP A 133 7.08 -16.01 7.24
CA TRP A 133 8.16 -16.19 6.28
C TRP A 133 9.05 -14.95 6.29
N THR A 134 10.35 -15.19 6.41
CA THR A 134 11.39 -14.16 6.40
C THR A 134 12.19 -14.23 5.10
N PRO A 135 11.78 -13.49 4.05
CA PRO A 135 12.55 -13.43 2.82
C PRO A 135 14.01 -13.04 3.11
N LEU A 136 14.97 -13.77 2.53
CA LEU A 136 16.41 -13.53 2.69
C LEU A 136 16.92 -13.63 4.14
N GLY A 137 16.15 -14.24 5.05
CA GLY A 137 16.52 -14.35 6.46
C GLY A 137 16.44 -13.04 7.23
N PHE A 138 15.71 -12.05 6.73
CA PHE A 138 15.53 -10.77 7.43
C PHE A 138 14.73 -10.91 8.71
N ASP A 139 14.98 -10.00 9.65
CA ASP A 139 14.18 -9.87 10.86
C ASP A 139 12.69 -9.61 10.52
N PRO A 140 11.72 -10.24 11.20
CA PRO A 140 10.30 -10.03 10.96
C PRO A 140 9.87 -8.57 10.97
N LEU A 141 10.51 -7.72 11.77
CA LEU A 141 10.27 -6.28 11.78
C LEU A 141 10.64 -5.62 10.45
N ILE A 142 11.75 -6.02 9.84
CA ILE A 142 12.18 -5.50 8.53
C ILE A 142 11.17 -5.91 7.46
N VAL A 143 10.66 -7.15 7.51
CA VAL A 143 9.62 -7.63 6.59
C VAL A 143 8.34 -6.79 6.73
N LEU A 144 7.90 -6.52 7.97
CA LEU A 144 6.74 -5.68 8.26
C LEU A 144 6.95 -4.22 7.83
N LEU A 145 8.13 -3.65 8.11
CA LEU A 145 8.46 -2.27 7.76
C LEU A 145 8.53 -2.10 6.23
N THR A 146 9.01 -3.12 5.51
CA THR A 146 9.02 -3.14 4.05
C THR A 146 7.59 -3.11 3.50
N ALA A 147 6.69 -3.92 4.07
CA ALA A 147 5.27 -3.87 3.72
C ALA A 147 4.70 -2.46 3.99
N ALA A 148 4.92 -1.90 5.17
CA ALA A 148 4.44 -0.57 5.53
C ALA A 148 5.00 0.54 4.62
N HIS A 149 6.27 0.44 4.23
CA HIS A 149 6.93 1.41 3.34
C HIS A 149 6.24 1.46 1.97
N PHE A 150 6.03 0.30 1.33
CA PHE A 150 5.37 0.26 0.01
C PHE A 150 3.89 0.61 0.07
N LEU A 151 3.20 0.24 1.16
CA LEU A 151 1.78 0.56 1.33
C LEU A 151 1.54 2.03 1.64
N HIS A 152 2.42 2.67 2.41
CA HIS A 152 2.29 4.08 2.76
C HIS A 152 3.11 4.98 1.84
N ALA A 153 4.44 4.98 1.95
CA ALA A 153 5.31 5.89 1.20
C ALA A 153 5.33 5.58 -0.31
N GLY A 154 5.35 4.30 -0.67
CA GLY A 154 5.25 3.86 -2.06
C GLY A 154 3.92 4.23 -2.72
N PHE A 155 2.86 4.42 -1.94
CA PHE A 155 1.57 4.89 -2.44
C PHE A 155 1.49 6.42 -2.50
N THR A 156 1.73 7.09 -1.37
CA THR A 156 1.40 8.51 -1.20
C THR A 156 2.31 9.43 -2.00
N LEU A 157 3.63 9.17 -2.00
CA LEU A 157 4.60 10.06 -2.64
C LEU A 157 4.42 10.08 -4.17
N PRO A 158 4.35 8.93 -4.87
CA PRO A 158 4.14 8.96 -6.32
C PRO A 158 2.76 9.52 -6.67
N LEU A 159 1.72 9.23 -5.88
CA LEU A 159 0.38 9.76 -6.13
C LEU A 159 0.36 11.30 -6.03
N MET A 160 0.88 11.86 -4.94
CA MET A 160 0.94 13.31 -4.74
C MET A 160 1.78 14.00 -5.81
N ALA A 161 2.93 13.42 -6.16
CA ALA A 161 3.80 13.99 -7.20
C ALA A 161 3.15 13.98 -8.58
N GLY A 162 2.53 12.85 -8.96
CA GLY A 162 1.82 12.73 -10.23
C GLY A 162 0.64 13.70 -10.34
N LEU A 163 -0.20 13.76 -9.30
CA LEU A 163 -1.32 14.70 -9.25
C LEU A 163 -0.86 16.16 -9.29
N ASN A 164 0.18 16.52 -8.54
CA ASN A 164 0.72 17.87 -8.55
C ASN A 164 1.33 18.24 -9.91
N ALA A 165 2.03 17.31 -10.57
CA ALA A 165 2.61 17.55 -11.88
C ALA A 165 1.54 17.69 -12.98
N LYS A 166 0.39 17.01 -12.85
CA LYS A 166 -0.77 17.21 -13.75
C LYS A 166 -1.49 18.53 -13.49
N ALA A 167 -1.62 18.94 -12.22
CA ALA A 167 -2.29 20.19 -11.86
C ALA A 167 -1.42 21.43 -12.16
N ASN A 168 -0.10 21.33 -11.94
CA ASN A 168 0.87 22.41 -12.10
C ASN A 168 2.06 21.92 -12.95
N PRO A 169 1.91 21.86 -14.28
CA PRO A 169 2.98 21.40 -15.16
C PRO A 169 4.16 22.37 -15.13
N GLY A 170 5.34 21.87 -14.75
CA GLY A 170 6.57 22.65 -14.67
C GLY A 170 7.82 21.78 -14.66
N CYS A 171 8.98 22.39 -14.88
CA CYS A 171 10.26 21.67 -14.85
C CYS A 171 10.52 21.03 -13.48
N TRP A 172 10.20 21.74 -12.39
CA TRP A 172 10.35 21.26 -11.01
C TRP A 172 9.40 20.10 -10.68
N THR A 173 8.14 20.16 -11.10
CA THR A 173 7.19 19.06 -10.83
C THR A 173 7.55 17.80 -11.63
N ARG A 174 8.06 17.96 -12.86
CA ARG A 174 8.61 16.85 -13.66
C ARG A 174 9.88 16.28 -13.04
N PHE A 175 10.79 17.12 -12.56
CA PHE A 175 11.99 16.70 -11.85
C PHE A 175 11.62 15.90 -10.60
N SER A 176 10.68 16.38 -9.78
CA SER A 176 10.20 15.66 -8.59
C SER A 176 9.62 14.29 -8.94
N CYS A 177 8.83 14.18 -10.02
CA CYS A 177 8.31 12.89 -10.49
C CYS A 177 9.45 11.92 -10.83
N VAL A 178 10.43 12.37 -11.62
CA VAL A 178 11.59 11.55 -11.99
C VAL A 178 12.42 11.18 -10.76
N ALA A 179 12.66 12.12 -9.85
CA ALA A 179 13.40 11.89 -8.61
C ALA A 179 12.70 10.89 -7.68
N ILE A 180 11.36 10.87 -7.66
CA ILE A 180 10.58 9.89 -6.91
C ILE A 180 10.65 8.52 -7.60
N LEU A 181 10.45 8.46 -8.92
CA LEU A 181 10.51 7.19 -9.67
C LEU A 181 11.90 6.53 -9.61
N LEU A 182 12.95 7.33 -9.76
CA LEU A 182 14.35 6.91 -9.63
C LEU A 182 14.81 6.83 -8.18
N GLY A 183 14.03 7.41 -7.26
CA GLY A 183 14.32 7.43 -5.84
C GLY A 183 14.68 6.02 -5.42
N ARG A 184 15.85 5.86 -4.81
CA ARG A 184 16.33 4.55 -4.40
C ARG A 184 15.42 4.10 -3.25
N TRP A 185 14.28 3.50 -3.57
CA TRP A 185 13.23 2.99 -2.66
C TRP A 185 13.72 1.93 -1.67
N TRP A 186 15.03 1.66 -1.66
CA TRP A 186 15.68 0.63 -0.87
C TRP A 186 16.98 1.16 -0.23
N PRO A 187 16.93 1.65 1.02
CA PRO A 187 18.14 2.03 1.76
C PRO A 187 18.83 0.87 2.50
N TRP A 188 18.18 -0.29 2.68
CA TRP A 188 18.60 -1.27 3.70
C TRP A 188 19.29 -2.55 3.18
N ALA A 189 19.64 -2.65 1.90
CA ALA A 189 20.51 -3.73 1.39
C ALA A 189 21.99 -3.47 1.70
N SER A 190 22.31 -3.13 2.94
CA SER A 190 23.62 -3.48 3.47
C SER A 190 23.43 -4.85 4.10
N PRO A 191 24.04 -5.93 3.58
CA PRO A 191 24.15 -7.15 4.36
C PRO A 191 24.76 -6.72 5.69
N ALA A 192 24.16 -7.13 6.80
CA ALA A 192 24.76 -7.02 8.11
C ALA A 192 26.21 -7.49 7.95
N ARG A 193 27.16 -6.55 8.02
CA ARG A 193 28.55 -6.91 8.21
C ARG A 193 28.56 -7.58 9.56
N THR A 194 28.64 -8.91 9.53
CA THR A 194 29.03 -9.74 10.64
C THR A 194 30.28 -9.12 11.23
N LEU A 195 30.12 -8.44 12.37
CA LEU A 195 31.20 -8.24 13.32
C LEU A 195 31.53 -9.62 13.86
N ALA A 196 32.38 -10.32 13.13
CA ALA A 196 33.26 -11.34 13.68
C ALA A 196 34.55 -10.62 14.07
N CYS A 197 35.02 -10.93 15.28
CA CYS A 197 36.17 -10.41 16.04
C CYS A 197 35.86 -9.22 16.96
#